data_AF-A0A7C9E9Y1-F1
#
_entry.id   AF-A0A7C9E9Y1-F1
#
_cell.length_a   1.000
_cell.length_b   1.000
_cell.length_c   1.000
_cell.angle_alpha   90.00
_cell.angle_beta   90.00
_cell.angle_gamma   90.00
#
_symmetry.space_group_name_H-M   'P 1'
#
loop_
_entity.id
_entity.type
_entity.pdbx_description
1 polymer ?
#
loop_
_entity_poly.entity_id
_entity_poly.type
_entity_poly.pdbx_seq_one_letter_code
_entity_poly.pdbx_strand_id
1 'polypeptide(L)'
;SVRLIDHMVDEHNIDINGDMLKKVKEMIVASSEHASLRSMHEKRFLYDIVANGRNGIDVDKFDYIVRDCRACGLGCGFHFERLLQTMRVMGDEICYRAKEYLTIHKLFITRAELHRTVYMHSKVKAIELMLVDALVKANDHLGIASFIHDPAEFWKLDDSIIKTIETAPDPELKESRDLILRIRRRNLYQFCNEFAVPKDRLEHFKNITAQDIVCSQVSGGVALKEEDIAVSNVKIDLTRGTNNPLGR
;
A
#
# COMPACT_ATOMS: atom_id res chain seq x y z
N SER A 1 -4.87 -11.61 -3.07
CA SER A 1 -4.44 -12.00 -4.44
C SER A 1 -4.47 -13.49 -4.68
N VAL A 2 -3.62 -14.30 -4.01
CA VAL A 2 -3.53 -15.76 -4.25
C VAL A 2 -4.89 -16.49 -4.20
N ARG A 3 -5.68 -16.29 -3.13
CA ARG A 3 -6.99 -16.92 -2.98
C ARG A 3 -8.00 -16.53 -4.06
N LEU A 4 -7.91 -15.29 -4.56
CA LEU A 4 -8.75 -14.82 -5.67
C LEU A 4 -8.34 -15.47 -6.99
N ILE A 5 -7.05 -15.69 -7.23
CA ILE A 5 -6.58 -16.37 -8.44
C ILE A 5 -7.10 -17.81 -8.47
N ASP A 6 -7.01 -18.52 -7.34
CA ASP A 6 -7.56 -19.88 -7.24
C ASP A 6 -9.07 -19.86 -7.55
N HIS A 7 -9.82 -18.94 -6.93
CA HIS A 7 -11.24 -18.77 -7.23
C HIS A 7 -11.54 -18.44 -8.69
N MET A 8 -10.77 -17.55 -9.34
CA MET A 8 -10.96 -17.21 -10.76
C MET A 8 -10.69 -18.40 -11.69
N VAL A 9 -9.69 -19.21 -11.38
CA VAL A 9 -9.37 -20.42 -12.15
C VAL A 9 -10.50 -21.43 -12.04
N ASP A 10 -10.98 -21.68 -10.82
CA ASP A 10 -12.03 -22.64 -10.54
C ASP A 10 -13.39 -22.18 -11.11
N GLU A 11 -13.81 -20.95 -10.82
CA GLU A 11 -15.12 -20.40 -11.23
C GLU A 11 -15.26 -20.31 -12.76
N HIS A 12 -14.18 -19.93 -13.45
CA HIS A 12 -14.21 -19.76 -14.91
C HIS A 12 -13.66 -20.96 -15.67
N ASN A 13 -13.34 -22.06 -14.99
CA ASN A 13 -12.78 -23.28 -15.59
C ASN A 13 -11.57 -22.98 -16.50
N ILE A 14 -10.65 -22.15 -16.02
CA ILE A 14 -9.47 -21.73 -16.80
C ILE A 14 -8.53 -22.93 -16.94
N ASP A 15 -8.24 -23.33 -18.19
CA ASP A 15 -7.28 -24.40 -18.47
C ASP A 15 -5.85 -23.94 -18.20
N ILE A 16 -5.36 -24.21 -16.98
CA ILE A 16 -4.00 -23.93 -16.53
C ILE A 16 -3.42 -25.11 -15.78
N ASN A 17 -2.17 -25.45 -16.10
CA ASN A 17 -1.44 -26.50 -15.40
C ASN A 17 -1.20 -26.10 -13.92
N GLY A 18 -1.44 -27.03 -12.98
CA GLY A 18 -1.26 -26.82 -11.53
C GLY A 18 0.14 -26.34 -11.13
N ASP A 19 1.21 -26.82 -11.78
CA ASP A 19 2.58 -26.35 -11.55
C ASP A 19 2.78 -24.90 -12.03
N MET A 20 2.13 -24.52 -13.12
CA MET A 20 2.16 -23.14 -13.63
C MET A 20 1.40 -22.21 -12.69
N LEU A 21 0.20 -22.61 -12.26
CA LEU A 21 -0.60 -21.86 -11.29
C LEU A 21 0.16 -21.67 -9.97
N LYS A 22 0.86 -22.72 -9.50
CA LYS A 22 1.74 -22.63 -8.33
C LYS A 22 2.84 -21.59 -8.54
N LYS A 23 3.56 -21.64 -9.67
CA LYS A 23 4.62 -20.65 -9.99
C LYS A 23 4.10 -19.22 -10.03
N VAL A 24 2.94 -18.97 -10.64
CA VAL A 24 2.30 -17.65 -10.67
C VAL A 24 2.03 -17.14 -9.25
N LYS A 25 1.44 -17.98 -8.40
CA LYS A 25 1.17 -17.63 -7.00
C LYS A 25 2.45 -17.31 -6.23
N GLU A 26 3.50 -18.11 -6.41
CA GLU A 26 4.79 -17.88 -5.78
C GLU A 26 5.43 -16.56 -6.24
N MET A 27 5.36 -16.21 -7.52
CA MET A 27 5.86 -14.94 -8.05
C MET A 27 5.15 -13.71 -7.47
N ILE A 28 3.87 -13.84 -7.09
CA ILE A 28 3.08 -12.76 -6.46
C ILE A 28 3.49 -12.55 -5.00
N VAL A 29 3.81 -13.63 -4.28
CA VAL A 29 4.17 -13.57 -2.84
C VAL A 29 5.69 -13.55 -2.60
N ALA A 30 6.50 -13.49 -3.66
CA ALA A 30 7.96 -13.57 -3.61
C ALA A 30 8.62 -12.47 -2.77
N SER A 31 7.95 -11.31 -2.60
CA SER A 31 8.41 -10.21 -1.75
C SER A 31 7.98 -10.30 -0.28
N SER A 32 7.17 -11.30 0.10
CA SER A 32 6.66 -11.45 1.47
C SER A 32 7.67 -12.11 2.40
N GLU A 33 7.71 -11.71 3.67
CA GLU A 33 8.65 -12.24 4.70
C GLU A 33 8.55 -13.76 4.91
N HIS A 34 7.43 -14.38 4.52
CA HIS A 34 7.17 -15.81 4.63
C HIS A 34 7.50 -16.61 3.36
N ALA A 35 8.08 -16.00 2.32
CA ALA A 35 8.49 -16.72 1.12
C ALA A 35 9.57 -17.73 1.50
N SER A 36 9.19 -19.01 1.60
CA SER A 36 10.15 -20.08 1.83
C SER A 36 11.09 -20.13 0.63
N LEU A 37 12.36 -19.78 0.82
CA LEU A 37 13.46 -19.98 -0.15
C LEU A 37 13.64 -21.45 -0.59
N ARG A 38 12.80 -22.38 -0.11
CA ARG A 38 13.00 -23.83 -0.13
C ARG A 38 12.50 -24.54 -1.39
N SER A 39 12.05 -23.83 -2.42
CA SER A 39 11.58 -24.45 -3.68
C SER A 39 12.04 -23.76 -4.96
N MET A 40 13.03 -22.88 -4.91
CA MET A 40 13.50 -22.19 -6.12
C MET A 40 14.53 -23.05 -6.87
N HIS A 41 14.05 -24.08 -7.59
CA HIS A 41 14.82 -24.77 -8.63
C HIS A 41 14.66 -24.05 -9.97
N GLU A 42 15.76 -23.95 -10.73
CA GLU A 42 15.94 -23.35 -12.08
C GLU A 42 15.20 -22.02 -12.37
N LYS A 43 15.96 -20.98 -12.75
CA LYS A 43 15.44 -19.67 -13.23
C LYS A 43 14.88 -18.77 -12.13
N ARG A 44 15.60 -18.63 -11.02
CA ARG A 44 15.29 -17.71 -9.93
C ARG A 44 15.05 -16.28 -10.41
N PHE A 45 15.72 -15.83 -11.48
CA PHE A 45 15.55 -14.49 -12.04
C PHE A 45 14.09 -14.15 -12.40
N LEU A 46 13.23 -15.15 -12.64
CA LEU A 46 11.81 -14.91 -12.92
C LEU A 46 11.09 -14.24 -11.75
N TYR A 47 11.50 -14.53 -10.51
CA TYR A 47 10.89 -13.98 -9.30
C TYR A 47 11.35 -12.54 -9.01
N ASP A 48 12.35 -12.02 -9.73
CA ASP A 48 12.71 -10.61 -9.70
C ASP A 48 11.75 -9.74 -10.55
N ILE A 49 10.87 -10.35 -11.36
CA ILE A 49 10.04 -9.61 -12.33
C ILE A 49 8.80 -8.99 -11.67
N VAL A 50 7.97 -9.79 -11.01
CA VAL A 50 6.62 -9.39 -10.57
C VAL A 50 6.63 -8.74 -9.19
N ALA A 51 7.22 -9.42 -8.20
CA ALA A 51 7.31 -8.93 -6.82
C ALA A 51 8.71 -9.23 -6.27
N ASN A 52 9.64 -8.30 -6.49
CA ASN A 52 11.04 -8.54 -6.22
C ASN A 52 11.36 -8.36 -4.73
N GLY A 53 11.38 -9.47 -3.97
CA GLY A 53 11.75 -9.46 -2.55
C GLY A 53 13.22 -9.17 -2.25
N ARG A 54 14.11 -9.28 -3.25
CA ARG A 54 15.55 -9.12 -3.07
C ARG A 54 15.94 -7.65 -2.93
N ASN A 55 15.48 -6.81 -3.85
CA ASN A 55 15.82 -5.39 -3.87
C ASN A 55 14.67 -4.45 -4.25
N GLY A 56 13.47 -4.98 -4.46
CA GLY A 56 12.28 -4.19 -4.76
C GLY A 56 12.23 -3.63 -6.17
N ILE A 57 13.15 -3.99 -7.08
CA ILE A 57 13.11 -3.55 -8.48
C ILE A 57 12.25 -4.53 -9.29
N ASP A 58 10.98 -4.19 -9.50
CA ASP A 58 9.99 -5.01 -10.21
C ASP A 58 9.11 -4.16 -11.13
N VAL A 59 8.38 -4.84 -12.02
CA VAL A 59 7.53 -4.19 -13.03
C VAL A 59 6.30 -3.50 -12.43
N ASP A 60 5.86 -3.90 -11.23
CA ASP A 60 4.80 -3.22 -10.47
C ASP A 60 5.17 -1.75 -10.25
N LYS A 61 6.37 -1.50 -9.70
CA LYS A 61 6.88 -0.13 -9.52
C LYS A 61 7.10 0.61 -10.81
N PHE A 62 7.48 -0.10 -11.88
CA PHE A 62 7.67 0.55 -13.18
C PHE A 62 6.36 1.12 -13.71
N ASP A 63 5.27 0.36 -13.58
CA ASP A 63 3.95 0.79 -14.02
C ASP A 63 3.39 1.91 -13.15
N TYR A 64 3.24 1.66 -11.83
CA TYR A 64 2.49 2.59 -10.99
C TYR A 64 3.20 3.95 -10.87
N ILE A 65 4.53 3.99 -10.85
CA ILE A 65 5.26 5.27 -10.73
C ILE A 65 4.96 6.16 -11.95
N VAL A 66 5.04 5.60 -13.16
CA VAL A 66 4.78 6.36 -14.38
C VAL A 66 3.30 6.73 -14.48
N ARG A 67 2.40 5.80 -14.15
CA ARG A 67 0.95 6.00 -14.15
C ARG A 67 0.53 7.10 -13.17
N ASP A 68 1.02 7.05 -11.95
CA ASP A 68 0.62 7.96 -10.86
C ASP A 68 1.22 9.35 -11.05
N CYS A 69 2.47 9.45 -11.50
CA CYS A 69 3.05 10.73 -11.89
C CYS A 69 2.18 11.40 -12.96
N ARG A 70 1.78 10.65 -14.01
CA ARG A 70 0.90 11.18 -15.05
C ARG A 70 -0.47 11.58 -14.50
N ALA A 71 -1.11 10.71 -13.71
CA ALA A 71 -2.44 10.96 -13.17
C ALA A 71 -2.48 12.16 -12.21
N CYS A 72 -1.39 12.39 -11.47
CA CYS A 72 -1.25 13.51 -10.53
C CYS A 72 -0.68 14.79 -11.17
N GLY A 73 -0.34 14.78 -12.47
CA GLY A 73 0.28 15.93 -13.14
C GLY A 73 1.71 16.22 -12.65
N LEU A 74 2.43 15.22 -12.16
CA LEU A 74 3.81 15.30 -11.70
C LEU A 74 4.78 14.87 -12.80
N GLY A 75 5.97 15.47 -12.83
CA GLY A 75 7.05 15.00 -13.70
C GLY A 75 7.59 13.64 -13.25
N CYS A 76 7.71 12.68 -14.17
CA CYS A 76 8.34 11.39 -13.90
C CYS A 76 9.78 11.39 -14.43
N GLY A 77 10.76 11.40 -13.52
CA GLY A 77 12.18 11.31 -13.88
C GLY A 77 12.66 9.89 -14.19
N PHE A 78 11.85 8.88 -13.87
CA PHE A 78 12.16 7.47 -14.06
C PHE A 78 11.71 6.97 -15.44
N HIS A 79 12.64 6.36 -16.18
CA HIS A 79 12.43 5.81 -17.53
C HIS A 79 12.89 4.35 -17.57
N PHE A 80 11.97 3.42 -17.34
CA PHE A 80 12.28 1.99 -17.21
C PHE A 80 12.67 1.33 -18.54
N GLU A 81 12.29 1.89 -19.68
CA GLU A 81 12.54 1.32 -21.01
C GLU A 81 14.05 1.12 -21.25
N ARG A 82 14.87 2.03 -20.73
CA ARG A 82 16.34 1.91 -20.77
C ARG A 82 16.86 0.70 -19.99
N LEU A 83 16.24 0.39 -18.86
CA LEU A 83 16.59 -0.78 -18.06
C LEU A 83 16.21 -2.05 -18.80
N LEU A 84 14.99 -2.12 -19.36
CA LEU A 84 14.51 -3.29 -20.12
C LEU A 84 15.40 -3.63 -21.33
N GLN A 85 15.92 -2.62 -22.03
CA GLN A 85 16.81 -2.83 -23.19
C GLN A 85 18.19 -3.40 -22.80
N THR A 86 18.65 -3.13 -21.59
CA THR A 86 20.05 -3.38 -21.20
C THR A 86 20.23 -4.43 -20.12
N MET A 87 19.15 -4.83 -19.43
CA MET A 87 19.17 -5.87 -18.41
C MET A 87 19.63 -7.23 -18.96
N ARG A 88 20.24 -8.03 -18.10
CA ARG A 88 20.75 -9.37 -18.40
C ARG A 88 20.52 -10.30 -17.22
N VAL A 89 20.41 -11.58 -17.50
CA VAL A 89 20.46 -12.61 -16.45
C VAL A 89 21.91 -13.00 -16.23
N MET A 90 22.41 -12.86 -15.01
CA MET A 90 23.74 -13.30 -14.60
C MET A 90 23.64 -13.96 -13.24
N GLY A 91 24.20 -15.17 -13.08
CA GLY A 91 24.12 -15.89 -11.80
C GLY A 91 22.69 -16.18 -11.34
N ASP A 92 21.75 -16.36 -12.29
CA ASP A 92 20.32 -16.58 -12.02
C ASP A 92 19.58 -15.39 -11.37
N GLU A 93 20.09 -14.17 -11.58
CA GLU A 93 19.48 -12.92 -11.12
C GLU A 93 19.35 -11.92 -12.27
N ILE A 94 18.32 -11.05 -12.22
CA ILE A 94 18.26 -9.90 -13.11
C ILE A 94 19.30 -8.88 -12.68
N CYS A 95 20.19 -8.54 -13.61
CA CYS A 95 21.27 -7.58 -13.44
C CYS A 95 21.14 -6.41 -14.43
N TYR A 96 21.56 -5.23 -13.97
CA TYR A 96 21.56 -4.00 -14.74
C TYR A 96 22.99 -3.53 -14.98
N ARG A 97 23.24 -2.80 -16.08
CA ARG A 97 24.57 -2.23 -16.35
C ARG A 97 24.91 -1.18 -15.29
N ALA A 98 26.15 -1.16 -14.81
CA ALA A 98 26.61 -0.20 -13.81
C ALA A 98 26.32 1.28 -14.19
N LYS A 99 26.40 1.63 -15.47
CA LYS A 99 26.08 2.98 -15.97
C LYS A 99 24.61 3.39 -15.80
N GLU A 100 23.70 2.45 -15.60
CA GLU A 100 22.27 2.71 -15.36
C GLU A 100 21.96 2.97 -13.87
N TYR A 101 22.99 3.05 -13.01
CA TYR A 101 22.85 3.35 -11.58
C TYR A 101 21.94 4.55 -11.31
N LEU A 102 22.11 5.65 -12.06
CA LEU A 102 21.28 6.85 -11.90
C LEU A 102 19.81 6.60 -12.25
N THR A 103 19.53 5.77 -13.25
CA THR A 103 18.17 5.38 -13.63
C THR A 103 17.48 4.62 -12.49
N ILE A 104 18.20 3.67 -11.86
CA ILE A 104 17.69 2.91 -10.71
C ILE A 104 17.56 3.81 -9.48
N HIS A 105 18.50 4.74 -9.25
CA HIS A 105 18.36 5.71 -8.16
C HIS A 105 17.10 6.58 -8.32
N LYS A 106 16.79 7.01 -9.55
CA LYS A 106 15.57 7.76 -9.85
C LYS A 106 14.30 6.97 -9.55
N LEU A 107 14.27 5.65 -9.78
CA LEU A 107 13.14 4.80 -9.38
C LEU A 107 12.79 5.01 -7.90
N PHE A 108 13.79 4.87 -7.02
CA PHE A 108 13.56 4.93 -5.57
C PHE A 108 13.26 6.35 -5.08
N ILE A 109 13.91 7.36 -5.64
CA ILE A 109 13.63 8.76 -5.30
C ILE A 109 12.22 9.17 -5.74
N THR A 110 11.83 8.89 -6.98
CA THR A 110 10.49 9.20 -7.47
C THR A 110 9.42 8.47 -6.66
N ARG A 111 9.65 7.21 -6.27
CA ARG A 111 8.76 6.50 -5.34
C ARG A 111 8.65 7.23 -4.00
N ALA A 112 9.76 7.63 -3.39
CA ALA A 112 9.75 8.32 -2.10
C ALA A 112 9.05 9.69 -2.19
N GLU A 113 9.21 10.39 -3.32
CA GLU A 113 8.51 11.64 -3.62
C GLU A 113 7.00 11.40 -3.71
N LEU A 114 6.53 10.41 -4.49
CA LEU A 114 5.11 10.05 -4.58
C LEU A 114 4.50 9.73 -3.21
N HIS A 115 5.22 8.98 -2.38
CA HIS A 115 4.77 8.71 -1.00
C HIS A 115 4.60 10.00 -0.18
N ARG A 116 5.55 10.94 -0.28
CA ARG A 116 5.51 12.19 0.49
C ARG A 116 4.44 13.16 0.00
N THR A 117 4.29 13.31 -1.31
CA THR A 117 3.49 14.39 -1.90
C THR A 117 2.08 13.96 -2.28
N VAL A 118 1.88 12.68 -2.63
CA VAL A 118 0.60 12.16 -3.10
C VAL A 118 -0.02 11.23 -2.05
N TYR A 119 0.61 10.07 -1.81
CA TYR A 119 -0.04 9.01 -1.05
C TYR A 119 -0.26 9.40 0.41
N MET A 120 0.70 10.10 1.03
CA MET A 120 0.62 10.54 2.42
C MET A 120 0.18 12.00 2.57
N HIS A 121 -0.39 12.61 1.52
CA HIS A 121 -0.88 13.98 1.62
C HIS A 121 -1.91 14.10 2.74
N SER A 122 -1.78 15.12 3.61
CA SER A 122 -2.57 15.24 4.84
C SER A 122 -4.09 15.19 4.63
N LYS A 123 -4.60 15.79 3.54
CA LYS A 123 -6.02 15.74 3.18
C LYS A 123 -6.47 14.36 2.65
N VAL A 124 -5.57 13.60 2.02
CA VAL A 124 -5.84 12.21 1.61
C VAL A 124 -5.97 11.35 2.85
N LYS A 125 -4.98 11.42 3.76
CA LYS A 125 -5.00 10.71 5.05
C LYS A 125 -6.25 11.02 5.87
N ALA A 126 -6.67 12.29 5.92
CA ALA A 126 -7.91 12.67 6.62
C ALA A 126 -9.15 11.97 6.05
N ILE A 127 -9.26 11.88 4.72
CA ILE A 127 -10.39 11.19 4.05
C ILE A 127 -10.30 9.68 4.29
N GLU A 128 -9.12 9.08 4.15
CA GLU A 128 -8.89 7.65 4.41
C GLU A 128 -9.32 7.27 5.84
N LEU A 129 -8.89 8.03 6.84
CA LEU A 129 -9.24 7.79 8.24
C LEU A 129 -10.75 7.90 8.47
N MET A 130 -11.39 8.95 7.94
CA MET A 130 -12.86 9.09 8.03
C MET A 130 -13.61 7.97 7.32
N LEU A 131 -13.08 7.50 6.18
CA LEU A 131 -13.68 6.39 5.44
C LEU A 131 -13.54 5.07 6.20
N VAL A 132 -12.38 4.82 6.81
CA VAL A 132 -12.20 3.66 7.70
C VAL A 132 -13.18 3.70 8.86
N ASP A 133 -13.33 4.85 9.54
CA ASP A 133 -14.31 4.99 10.62
C ASP A 133 -15.75 4.71 10.15
N ALA A 134 -16.10 5.19 8.95
CA ALA A 134 -17.39 4.92 8.35
C ALA A 134 -17.57 3.42 8.07
N LEU A 135 -16.58 2.75 7.49
CA LEU A 135 -16.65 1.32 7.20
C LEU A 135 -16.70 0.47 8.48
N VAL A 136 -15.94 0.82 9.51
CA VAL A 136 -15.97 0.15 10.82
C VAL A 136 -17.36 0.28 11.45
N LYS A 137 -17.95 1.48 11.43
CA LYS A 137 -19.31 1.69 11.96
C LYS A 137 -20.40 0.97 11.14
N ALA A 138 -20.20 0.80 9.84
CA ALA A 138 -21.12 0.05 8.99
C ALA A 138 -20.95 -1.47 9.11
N ASN A 139 -19.80 -1.94 9.62
CA ASN A 139 -19.45 -3.35 9.60
C ASN A 139 -20.39 -4.23 10.42
N ASP A 140 -20.87 -3.76 11.57
CA ASP A 140 -21.76 -4.55 12.43
C ASP A 140 -23.10 -4.88 11.74
N HIS A 141 -23.53 -4.03 10.82
CA HIS A 141 -24.77 -4.22 10.06
C HIS A 141 -24.52 -4.90 8.69
N LEU A 142 -23.49 -4.48 7.96
CA LEU A 142 -23.21 -4.97 6.60
C LEU A 142 -22.30 -6.21 6.55
N GLY A 143 -21.64 -6.56 7.66
CA GLY A 143 -20.72 -7.70 7.72
C GLY A 143 -19.51 -7.58 6.80
N ILE A 144 -19.07 -6.36 6.47
CA ILE A 144 -18.03 -6.07 5.44
C ILE A 144 -16.77 -6.92 5.65
N ALA A 145 -16.28 -6.99 6.88
CA ALA A 145 -15.07 -7.74 7.22
C ALA A 145 -15.20 -9.24 6.96
N SER A 146 -16.41 -9.80 6.98
CA SER A 146 -16.61 -11.24 6.75
C SER A 146 -16.31 -11.64 5.30
N PHE A 147 -16.44 -10.71 4.35
CA PHE A 147 -16.28 -11.01 2.92
C PHE A 147 -14.84 -11.40 2.58
N ILE A 148 -13.85 -10.95 3.36
CA ILE A 148 -12.43 -11.31 3.14
C ILE A 148 -12.17 -12.81 3.29
N HIS A 149 -13.06 -13.53 3.95
CA HIS A 149 -12.94 -14.97 4.19
C HIS A 149 -13.47 -15.82 3.05
N ASP A 150 -14.17 -15.25 2.08
CA ASP A 150 -14.67 -15.97 0.91
C ASP A 150 -14.35 -15.20 -0.38
N PRO A 151 -13.48 -15.71 -1.26
CA PRO A 151 -13.21 -15.09 -2.56
C PRO A 151 -14.46 -14.78 -3.38
N ALA A 152 -15.52 -15.60 -3.28
CA ALA A 152 -16.78 -15.43 -4.01
C ALA A 152 -17.60 -14.23 -3.52
N GLU A 153 -17.37 -13.77 -2.29
CA GLU A 153 -17.94 -12.53 -1.74
C GLU A 153 -16.96 -11.36 -1.84
N PHE A 154 -15.66 -11.62 -1.60
CA PHE A 154 -14.63 -10.60 -1.61
C PHE A 154 -14.52 -9.86 -2.95
N TRP A 155 -14.68 -10.55 -4.08
CA TRP A 155 -14.58 -9.88 -5.39
C TRP A 155 -15.69 -8.85 -5.63
N LYS A 156 -16.83 -8.98 -4.94
CA LYS A 156 -17.94 -8.02 -5.00
C LYS A 156 -17.69 -6.78 -4.16
N LEU A 157 -16.68 -6.82 -3.28
CA LEU A 157 -16.34 -5.69 -2.43
C LEU A 157 -15.51 -4.67 -3.23
N ASP A 158 -16.15 -3.61 -3.67
CA ASP A 158 -15.55 -2.48 -4.36
C ASP A 158 -16.02 -1.13 -3.76
N ASP A 159 -15.62 -0.02 -4.38
CA ASP A 159 -15.95 1.33 -3.93
C ASP A 159 -17.46 1.63 -3.92
N SER A 160 -18.30 0.80 -4.55
CA SER A 160 -19.76 0.93 -4.50
C SER A 160 -20.32 0.75 -3.09
N ILE A 161 -19.56 0.14 -2.16
CA ILE A 161 -19.92 0.07 -0.74
C ILE A 161 -20.19 1.45 -0.15
N ILE A 162 -19.44 2.47 -0.59
CA ILE A 162 -19.64 3.86 -0.16
C ILE A 162 -21.04 4.32 -0.56
N LYS A 163 -21.44 4.04 -1.81
CA LYS A 163 -22.77 4.41 -2.31
C LYS A 163 -23.88 3.62 -1.64
N THR A 164 -23.64 2.36 -1.34
CA THR A 164 -24.55 1.49 -0.59
C THR A 164 -24.85 2.11 0.78
N ILE A 165 -23.82 2.48 1.54
CA ILE A 165 -24.00 3.11 2.86
C ILE A 165 -24.68 4.49 2.74
N GLU A 166 -24.32 5.28 1.73
CA GLU A 166 -24.92 6.61 1.51
C GLU A 166 -26.45 6.55 1.28
N THR A 167 -26.95 5.47 0.67
CA THR A 167 -28.34 5.37 0.19
C THR A 167 -29.21 4.43 1.00
N ALA A 168 -28.62 3.53 1.79
CA ALA A 168 -29.35 2.62 2.66
C ALA A 168 -30.22 3.40 3.68
N PRO A 169 -31.49 3.01 3.87
CA PRO A 169 -32.41 3.68 4.81
C PRO A 169 -32.14 3.28 6.27
N ASP A 170 -31.37 2.23 6.51
CA ASP A 170 -31.18 1.58 7.80
C ASP A 170 -30.63 2.56 8.87
N PRO A 171 -31.31 2.71 10.03
CA PRO A 171 -30.86 3.57 11.12
C PRO A 171 -29.47 3.20 11.66
N GLU A 172 -29.11 1.93 11.61
CA GLU A 172 -27.82 1.37 12.02
C GLU A 172 -26.66 1.98 11.23
N LEU A 173 -26.91 2.38 9.98
CA LEU A 173 -25.90 2.98 9.11
C LEU A 173 -25.81 4.50 9.22
N LYS A 174 -26.60 5.12 10.12
CA LYS A 174 -26.68 6.58 10.23
C LYS A 174 -25.32 7.22 10.51
N GLU A 175 -24.54 6.71 11.46
CA GLU A 175 -23.25 7.31 11.81
C GLU A 175 -22.24 7.21 10.67
N SER A 176 -22.20 6.07 9.98
CA SER A 176 -21.35 5.87 8.80
C SER A 176 -21.76 6.80 7.64
N ARG A 177 -23.06 6.92 7.38
CA ARG A 177 -23.62 7.84 6.38
C ARG A 177 -23.30 9.31 6.72
N ASP A 178 -23.36 9.71 7.99
CA ASP A 178 -23.03 11.05 8.44
C ASP A 178 -21.53 11.37 8.23
N LEU A 179 -20.63 10.40 8.47
CA LEU A 179 -19.20 10.54 8.16
C LEU A 179 -18.94 10.69 6.65
N ILE A 180 -19.59 9.88 5.81
CA ILE A 180 -19.46 10.00 4.36
C ILE A 180 -20.02 11.36 3.88
N LEU A 181 -21.15 11.81 4.43
CA LEU A 181 -21.72 13.12 4.12
C LEU A 181 -20.76 14.26 4.49
N ARG A 182 -20.05 14.15 5.61
CA ARG A 182 -18.99 15.09 5.97
C ARG A 182 -17.86 15.10 4.95
N ILE A 183 -17.40 13.93 4.48
CA ILE A 183 -16.39 13.83 3.41
C ILE A 183 -16.86 14.56 2.15
N ARG A 184 -18.10 14.31 1.70
CA ARG A 184 -18.71 14.97 0.52
C ARG A 184 -18.80 16.48 0.66
N ARG A 185 -19.11 16.97 1.86
CA ARG A 185 -19.17 18.41 2.19
C ARG A 185 -17.81 19.02 2.51
N ARG A 186 -16.72 18.26 2.38
CA ARG A 186 -15.36 18.66 2.74
C ARG A 186 -15.19 19.08 4.20
N ASN A 187 -16.07 18.63 5.09
CA ASN A 187 -15.94 18.77 6.54
C ASN A 187 -15.04 17.67 7.12
N LEU A 188 -13.76 17.74 6.76
CA LEU A 188 -12.77 16.70 7.03
C LEU A 188 -12.20 16.79 8.45
N TYR A 189 -11.58 15.70 8.91
CA TYR A 189 -10.66 15.75 10.05
C TYR A 189 -9.56 16.80 9.80
N GLN A 190 -9.24 17.55 10.86
CA GLN A 190 -8.27 18.63 10.79
C GLN A 190 -6.87 18.07 10.97
N PHE A 191 -5.98 18.47 10.07
CA PHE A 191 -4.57 18.17 10.22
C PHE A 191 -3.97 19.08 11.29
N CYS A 192 -3.38 18.50 12.33
CA CYS A 192 -2.81 19.25 13.44
C CYS A 192 -1.30 19.42 13.31
N ASN A 193 -0.56 18.32 13.08
CA ASN A 193 0.90 18.36 13.05
C ASN A 193 1.50 17.16 12.30
N GLU A 194 2.76 17.29 11.89
CA GLU A 194 3.63 16.24 11.36
C GLU A 194 5.01 16.35 12.00
N PHE A 195 5.62 15.22 12.33
CA PHE A 195 6.98 15.17 12.87
C PHE A 195 7.84 14.20 12.07
N ALA A 196 8.85 14.73 11.37
CA ALA A 196 9.85 13.92 10.70
C ALA A 196 10.88 13.43 11.72
N VAL A 197 10.89 12.13 12.00
CA VAL A 197 11.81 11.52 12.96
C VAL A 197 13.25 11.61 12.43
N PRO A 198 14.18 12.25 13.16
CA PRO A 198 15.58 12.32 12.78
C PRO A 198 16.22 10.93 12.67
N LYS A 199 17.12 10.73 11.71
CA LYS A 199 17.71 9.43 11.38
C LYS A 199 18.42 8.78 12.59
N ASP A 200 19.10 9.59 13.40
CA ASP A 200 19.80 9.20 14.62
C ASP A 200 18.87 8.70 15.74
N ARG A 201 17.57 9.02 15.66
CA ARG A 201 16.57 8.61 16.66
C ARG A 201 15.69 7.45 16.20
N LEU A 202 15.72 7.08 14.92
CA LEU A 202 14.81 6.09 14.32
C LEU A 202 14.83 4.73 15.03
N GLU A 203 16.00 4.26 15.48
CA GLU A 203 16.15 2.94 16.11
C GLU A 203 15.41 2.84 17.46
N HIS A 204 15.28 3.96 18.17
CA HIS A 204 14.64 4.02 19.49
C HIS A 204 13.29 4.75 19.47
N PHE A 205 12.87 5.24 18.30
CA PHE A 205 11.60 5.94 18.17
C PHE A 205 10.45 4.94 18.21
N LYS A 206 9.59 5.07 19.22
CA LYS A 206 8.36 4.29 19.31
C LYS A 206 7.26 4.99 18.53
N ASN A 207 6.38 4.19 17.92
CA ASN A 207 5.17 4.73 17.30
C ASN A 207 4.37 5.52 18.34
N ILE A 208 3.91 6.69 17.95
CA ILE A 208 3.09 7.56 18.79
C ILE A 208 1.64 7.11 18.70
N THR A 209 0.95 7.08 19.82
CA THR A 209 -0.48 6.77 19.92
C THR A 209 -1.31 8.01 20.22
N ALA A 210 -2.63 7.93 20.03
CA ALA A 210 -3.54 8.99 20.46
C ALA A 210 -3.44 9.23 21.97
N GLN A 211 -3.28 8.17 22.76
CA GLN A 211 -3.09 8.22 24.21
C GLN A 211 -1.84 9.02 24.61
N ASP A 212 -0.69 8.80 23.95
CA ASP A 212 0.53 9.57 24.23
C ASP A 212 0.33 11.07 24.06
N ILE A 213 -0.47 11.48 23.06
CA ILE A 213 -0.80 12.88 22.78
C ILE A 213 -1.76 13.43 23.85
N VAL A 214 -2.82 12.69 24.17
CA VAL A 214 -3.79 13.05 25.21
C VAL A 214 -3.10 13.20 26.57
N CYS A 215 -2.19 12.29 26.95
CA CYS A 215 -1.44 12.38 28.20
C CYS A 215 -0.44 13.54 28.26
N SER A 216 -0.12 14.16 27.12
CA SER A 216 0.81 15.28 27.01
C SER A 216 0.10 16.65 26.92
N GLN A 217 -1.23 16.70 27.09
CA GLN A 217 -1.99 17.94 27.00
C GLN A 217 -1.66 18.90 28.16
N VAL A 218 -1.41 20.17 27.86
CA VAL A 218 -1.18 21.22 28.86
C VAL A 218 -2.51 21.87 29.22
N SER A 219 -2.81 21.99 30.51
CA SER A 219 -4.06 22.58 31.01
C SER A 219 -4.25 24.02 30.52
N GLY A 220 -5.26 24.24 29.66
CA GLY A 220 -5.59 25.58 29.17
C GLY A 220 -6.81 25.70 28.23
N GLY A 221 -7.54 24.61 27.96
CA GLY A 221 -8.66 24.60 27.00
C GLY A 221 -9.54 23.35 27.10
N VAL A 222 -10.19 22.99 25.98
CA VAL A 222 -10.99 21.75 25.86
C VAL A 222 -10.09 20.54 26.07
N ALA A 223 -10.47 19.66 27.00
CA ALA A 223 -9.76 18.40 27.22
C ALA A 223 -10.08 17.43 26.09
N LEU A 224 -9.08 17.10 25.28
CA LEU A 224 -9.20 16.11 24.20
C LEU A 224 -9.20 14.70 24.79
N LYS A 225 -10.01 13.83 24.20
CA LYS A 225 -10.00 12.39 24.47
C LYS A 225 -9.27 11.65 23.36
N GLU A 226 -8.98 10.37 23.57
CA GLU A 226 -8.33 9.52 22.57
C GLU A 226 -9.16 9.41 21.28
N GLU A 227 -10.48 9.35 21.40
CA GLU A 227 -11.43 9.32 20.28
C GLU A 227 -11.43 10.60 19.41
N ASP A 228 -10.88 11.71 19.91
CA ASP A 228 -10.77 12.97 19.17
C ASP A 228 -9.49 13.04 18.32
N ILE A 229 -8.56 12.08 18.46
CA ILE A 229 -7.22 12.12 17.89
C ILE A 229 -6.97 10.89 17.02
N ALA A 230 -6.67 11.13 15.74
CA ALA A 230 -6.15 10.10 14.84
C ALA A 230 -4.64 10.29 14.62
N VAL A 231 -3.87 9.21 14.76
CA VAL A 231 -2.40 9.23 14.57
C VAL A 231 -2.02 8.27 13.45
N SER A 232 -1.23 8.75 12.49
CA SER A 232 -0.69 7.96 11.39
C SER A 232 0.84 7.90 11.49
N ASN A 233 1.37 6.75 11.89
CA ASN A 233 2.82 6.50 11.90
C ASN A 233 3.23 5.95 10.54
N VAL A 234 4.08 6.67 9.80
CA VAL A 234 4.46 6.33 8.43
C VAL A 234 5.97 6.19 8.31
N LYS A 235 6.42 5.12 7.65
CA LYS A 235 7.83 4.93 7.26
C LYS A 235 7.95 5.02 5.75
N ILE A 236 8.76 5.96 5.27
CA ILE A 236 9.08 6.12 3.85
C ILE A 236 10.54 5.71 3.67
N ASP A 237 10.76 4.60 2.99
CA ASP A 237 12.08 4.07 2.66
C ASP A 237 12.26 3.85 1.15
N LEU A 238 13.47 3.43 0.76
CA LEU A 238 13.80 3.06 -0.61
C LEU A 238 13.54 1.57 -0.87
N THR A 239 12.44 1.01 -0.35
CA THR A 239 11.96 -0.39 -0.51
C THR A 239 12.73 -1.48 0.26
N ARG A 240 13.74 -1.12 1.06
CA ARG A 240 14.53 -2.08 1.86
C ARG A 240 14.80 -1.61 3.31
N GLY A 241 13.85 -0.93 3.94
CA GLY A 241 14.04 -0.45 5.31
C GLY A 241 15.20 0.52 5.41
N THR A 242 16.18 0.24 6.28
CA THR A 242 17.37 1.07 6.48
C THR A 242 18.50 0.78 5.47
N ASN A 243 18.37 -0.29 4.67
CA ASN A 243 19.41 -0.69 3.72
C ASN A 243 19.32 0.09 2.42
N ASN A 244 20.47 0.37 1.81
CA ASN A 244 20.51 0.91 0.46
C ASN A 244 20.13 -0.20 -0.54
N PRO A 245 19.02 -0.05 -1.31
CA PRO A 245 18.64 -1.05 -2.32
C PRO A 245 19.68 -1.20 -3.43
N LEU A 246 20.52 -0.18 -3.67
CA LEU A 246 21.57 -0.20 -4.69
C LEU A 246 22.84 -0.94 -4.25
N GLY A 247 22.93 -1.37 -2.99
CA GLY A 247 24.07 -2.11 -2.45
C GLY A 247 24.06 -3.62 -2.78
N ARG A 248 23.05 -4.11 -3.51
CA ARG A 248 22.92 -5.51 -3.94
C ARG A 248 22.40 -5.61 -5.36
#